data_AF-A0A536T7Y6-F1
#
_entry.id   AF-A0A536T7Y6-F1
#
_cell.length_a   1.000
_cell.length_b   1.000
_cell.length_c   1.000
_cell.angle_alpha   90.00
_cell.angle_beta   90.00
_cell.angle_gamma   90.00
#
_symmetry.space_group_name_H-M   'P 1'
#
loop_
_entity.id
_entity.type
_entity.pdbx_description
1 polymer ?
#
loop_
_entity_poly.entity_id
_entity_poly.type
_entity_poly.pdbx_seq_one_letter_code
_entity_poly.pdbx_strand_id
1 'polypeptide(L)'
;MSPARTGNLPLIVVIGFIAASVALLMVGGAGSAYRLDFVDLGYAFAVLRWGAWIGLGAVFIAFIGAWMARPGTQRRGFALSLAGVVMGAVAFGVPFAMLQSAKKSPPIHDITTDTENPPQFVAIIP
;
A
#
# COMPACT_ATOMS: atom_id res chain seq x y z
N MET A 1 -36.26 -2.72 31.30
CA MET A 1 -35.97 -2.27 29.92
C MET A 1 -34.54 -1.76 29.89
N SER A 2 -33.57 -2.58 29.45
CA SER A 2 -32.18 -2.14 29.36
C SER A 2 -32.02 -1.15 28.21
N PRO A 3 -31.39 0.02 28.42
CA PRO A 3 -31.16 0.98 27.35
C PRO A 3 -30.27 0.34 26.29
N ALA A 4 -30.68 0.46 25.03
CA ALA A 4 -29.87 0.09 23.88
C ALA A 4 -28.54 0.84 23.95
N ARG A 5 -27.45 0.14 24.28
CA ARG A 5 -26.10 0.71 24.20
C ARG A 5 -25.86 1.07 22.75
N THR A 6 -25.86 2.36 22.42
CA THR A 6 -25.36 2.88 21.16
C THR A 6 -23.94 2.36 20.98
N GLY A 7 -23.79 1.39 20.08
CA GLY A 7 -22.52 0.72 19.77
C GLY A 7 -21.58 1.68 19.03
N ASN A 8 -21.07 2.67 19.73
CA ASN A 8 -20.13 3.64 19.18
C ASN A 8 -18.81 2.91 18.92
N LEU A 9 -18.35 2.96 17.67
CA LEU A 9 -17.05 2.42 17.30
C LEU A 9 -15.96 3.21 18.04
N PRO A 10 -14.90 2.55 18.55
CA PRO A 10 -13.77 3.27 19.12
C PRO A 10 -13.18 4.21 18.08
N LEU A 11 -12.87 5.45 18.46
CA LEU A 11 -12.28 6.43 17.55
C LEU A 11 -11.00 5.89 16.88
N ILE A 12 -10.21 5.11 17.60
CA ILE A 12 -9.00 4.46 17.09
C ILE A 12 -9.27 3.47 15.94
N VAL A 13 -10.41 2.77 15.96
CA VAL A 13 -10.81 1.84 14.88
C VAL A 13 -11.12 2.63 13.62
N VAL A 14 -11.86 3.73 13.76
CA VAL A 14 -12.23 4.60 12.64
C VAL A 14 -10.98 5.26 12.05
N ILE A 15 -10.09 5.80 12.89
CA ILE A 15 -8.83 6.41 12.45
C ILE A 15 -7.97 5.38 11.70
N GLY A 16 -7.79 4.18 12.26
CA GLY A 16 -7.01 3.13 11.61
C GLY A 16 -7.57 2.71 10.25
N PHE A 17 -8.89 2.57 10.16
CA PHE A 17 -9.56 2.22 8.90
C PHE A 17 -9.45 3.32 7.84
N ILE A 18 -9.67 4.58 8.22
CA ILE A 18 -9.54 5.73 7.30
C ILE A 18 -8.10 5.86 6.83
N ALA A 19 -7.13 5.81 7.74
CA ALA A 19 -5.71 5.89 7.39
C ALA A 19 -5.29 4.78 6.42
N ALA A 20 -5.74 3.54 6.66
CA ALA A 20 -5.48 2.41 5.77
C ALA A 20 -6.13 2.59 4.39
N SER A 21 -7.35 3.12 4.34
CA SER A 21 -8.06 3.39 3.08
C SER A 21 -7.36 4.47 2.26
N VAL A 22 -6.94 5.57 2.91
CA VAL A 22 -6.18 6.64 2.26
C VAL A 22 -4.85 6.11 1.74
N ALA A 23 -4.11 5.34 2.54
CA ALA A 23 -2.86 4.72 2.13
C ALA A 23 -3.04 3.83 0.89
N LEU A 24 -4.09 3.01 0.86
CA LEU A 24 -4.39 2.14 -0.27
C LEU A 24 -4.72 2.93 -1.54
N LEU A 25 -5.50 4.01 -1.41
CA LEU A 25 -5.80 4.91 -2.53
C LEU A 25 -4.56 5.64 -3.04
N MET A 26 -3.66 6.08 -2.17
CA MET A 26 -2.39 6.70 -2.58
C MET A 26 -1.55 5.70 -3.40
N VAL A 27 -1.42 4.47 -2.92
CA VAL A 27 -0.60 3.44 -3.56
C VAL A 27 -1.22 2.96 -4.87
N GLY A 28 -2.53 2.67 -4.88
CA GLY A 28 -3.25 2.25 -6.08
C GLY A 28 -3.44 3.37 -7.11
N GLY A 29 -3.52 4.61 -6.64
CA GLY A 29 -3.74 5.80 -7.47
C GLY A 29 -2.45 6.36 -8.09
N ALA A 30 -1.28 6.15 -7.49
CA ALA A 30 -0.02 6.74 -7.95
C ALA A 30 0.30 6.42 -9.43
N GLY A 31 0.13 5.16 -9.84
CA GLY A 31 0.38 4.75 -11.23
C GLY A 31 -0.62 5.35 -12.23
N SER A 32 -1.91 5.38 -11.86
CA SER A 32 -2.96 5.97 -12.69
C SER A 32 -2.79 7.48 -12.82
N ALA A 33 -2.41 8.16 -11.73
CA ALA A 33 -2.16 9.60 -11.74
C ALA A 33 -0.99 9.98 -12.66
N TYR A 34 0.08 9.18 -12.67
CA TYR A 34 1.17 9.36 -13.63
C TYR A 34 0.72 9.08 -15.07
N ARG A 35 -0.01 7.98 -15.30
CA ARG A 35 -0.46 7.59 -16.64
C ARG A 35 -1.41 8.59 -17.29
N LEU A 36 -2.16 9.34 -16.49
CA LEU A 36 -3.08 10.38 -16.94
C LEU A 36 -2.44 11.78 -17.01
N ASP A 37 -1.11 11.87 -16.87
CA ASP A 37 -0.33 13.11 -16.85
C ASP A 37 -0.81 14.13 -15.78
N PHE A 38 -1.40 13.65 -14.68
CA PHE A 38 -1.79 14.51 -13.55
C PHE A 38 -0.61 14.88 -12.65
N VAL A 39 0.42 14.02 -12.61
CA VAL A 39 1.60 14.21 -11.76
C VAL A 39 2.86 13.72 -12.48
N ASP A 40 3.98 14.37 -12.22
CA ASP A 40 5.29 13.91 -12.69
C ASP A 40 5.69 12.58 -12.05
N LEU A 41 6.60 11.86 -12.70
CA LEU A 41 7.11 10.57 -12.24
C LEU A 41 7.70 10.65 -10.81
N GLY A 42 8.46 11.71 -10.51
CA GLY A 42 9.03 11.92 -9.18
C GLY A 42 7.97 12.10 -8.09
N TYR A 43 6.90 12.85 -8.40
CA TYR A 43 5.77 13.02 -7.50
C TYR A 43 4.97 11.73 -7.32
N ALA A 44 4.75 10.96 -8.39
CA ALA A 44 4.10 9.66 -8.30
C ALA A 44 4.86 8.69 -7.37
N PHE A 45 6.18 8.63 -7.47
CA PHE A 45 7.01 7.86 -6.54
C PHE A 45 6.97 8.40 -5.11
N ALA A 46 6.90 9.72 -4.92
CA ALA A 46 6.73 10.30 -3.61
C ALA A 46 5.39 9.89 -2.97
N VAL A 47 4.29 9.96 -3.73
CA VAL A 47 2.96 9.50 -3.29
C VAL A 47 2.97 8.02 -2.96
N LEU A 48 3.59 7.18 -3.79
CA LEU A 48 3.74 5.75 -3.54
C LEU A 48 4.50 5.47 -2.24
N ARG A 49 5.61 6.19 -1.99
CA ARG A 49 6.43 6.06 -0.78
C ARG A 49 5.68 6.50 0.48
N TRP A 50 5.02 7.66 0.43
CA TRP A 50 4.23 8.15 1.56
C TRP A 50 3.03 7.25 1.83
N GLY A 51 2.35 6.78 0.79
CA GLY A 51 1.26 5.81 0.90
C GLY A 51 1.71 4.52 1.60
N ALA A 52 2.90 4.01 1.29
CA ALA A 52 3.47 2.85 1.98
C ALA A 52 3.69 3.11 3.48
N TRP A 53 4.31 4.24 3.85
CA TRP A 53 4.59 4.57 5.26
C TRP A 53 3.30 4.83 6.06
N ILE A 54 2.33 5.51 5.46
CA ILE A 54 1.01 5.72 6.07
C ILE A 54 0.30 4.38 6.24
N GLY A 55 0.38 3.48 5.24
CA GLY A 55 -0.14 2.13 5.30
C GLY A 55 0.44 1.34 6.47
N LEU A 56 1.76 1.41 6.65
CA LEU A 56 2.43 0.77 7.79
C LEU A 56 1.97 1.35 9.13
N GLY A 57 1.87 2.67 9.26
CA GLY A 57 1.32 3.31 10.45
C GLY A 57 -0.13 2.88 10.74
N ALA A 58 -0.95 2.79 9.70
CA ALA A 58 -2.34 2.36 9.79
C ALA A 58 -2.47 0.91 10.27
N VAL A 59 -1.56 0.02 9.89
CA VAL A 59 -1.50 -1.36 10.43
C VAL A 59 -1.38 -1.34 11.95
N PHE A 60 -0.44 -0.57 12.51
CA PHE A 60 -0.26 -0.49 13.96
C PHE A 60 -1.50 0.06 14.67
N ILE A 61 -2.10 1.14 14.14
CA ILE A 61 -3.31 1.73 14.71
C ILE A 61 -4.49 0.75 14.65
N ALA A 62 -4.70 0.10 13.51
CA ALA A 62 -5.76 -0.85 13.30
C ALA A 62 -5.58 -2.11 14.17
N PHE A 63 -4.33 -2.55 14.39
CA PHE A 63 -4.00 -3.66 15.29
C PHE A 63 -4.34 -3.33 16.76
N ILE A 64 -4.00 -2.13 17.22
CA ILE A 64 -4.40 -1.65 18.56
C ILE A 64 -5.93 -1.56 18.64
N GLY A 65 -6.59 -1.07 17.58
CA GLY A 65 -8.04 -1.06 17.47
C GLY A 65 -8.67 -2.45 17.58
N ALA A 66 -8.09 -3.46 16.93
CA ALA A 66 -8.55 -4.85 17.02
C ALA A 66 -8.41 -5.41 18.43
N TRP A 67 -7.29 -5.10 19.10
CA TRP A 67 -7.03 -5.49 20.48
C TRP A 67 -8.04 -4.88 21.46
N MET A 68 -8.37 -3.59 21.29
CA MET A 68 -9.35 -2.90 22.12
C MET A 68 -10.80 -3.33 21.81
N ALA A 69 -11.10 -3.63 20.55
CA ALA A 69 -12.42 -4.07 20.11
C ALA A 69 -12.67 -5.58 20.31
N ARG A 70 -12.00 -6.19 21.31
CA ARG A 70 -12.01 -7.63 21.64
C ARG A 70 -13.37 -8.30 21.37
N PRO A 71 -13.38 -9.52 20.79
CA PRO A 71 -14.60 -10.17 20.33
C PRO A 71 -15.49 -10.52 21.52
N GLY A 72 -16.50 -9.69 21.75
CA GLY A 72 -17.50 -9.85 22.81
C GLY A 72 -18.57 -8.78 22.69
N THR A 73 -18.15 -7.50 22.69
CA THR A 73 -19.10 -6.37 22.76
C THR A 73 -19.19 -5.57 21.46
N GLN A 74 -18.19 -5.64 20.57
CA GLN A 74 -18.06 -4.74 19.39
C GLN A 74 -17.65 -5.48 18.09
N ARG A 75 -18.42 -6.48 17.64
CA ARG A 75 -18.13 -7.28 16.43
C ARG A 75 -17.81 -6.43 15.19
N ARG A 76 -18.53 -5.31 15.00
CA ARG A 76 -18.30 -4.38 13.88
C ARG A 76 -16.95 -3.68 13.97
N GLY A 77 -16.52 -3.29 15.17
CA GLY A 77 -15.22 -2.65 15.39
C GLY A 77 -14.05 -3.59 15.10
N PHE A 78 -14.18 -4.85 15.54
CA PHE A 78 -13.18 -5.88 15.25
C PHE A 78 -13.03 -6.13 13.74
N ALA A 79 -14.15 -6.25 13.02
CA ALA A 79 -14.13 -6.45 11.57
C ALA A 79 -13.49 -5.27 10.81
N LEU A 80 -13.81 -4.02 11.20
CA LEU A 80 -13.21 -2.82 10.61
C LEU A 80 -11.71 -2.72 10.89
N SER A 81 -11.28 -3.05 12.11
CA SER A 81 -9.87 -3.10 12.44
C SER A 81 -9.12 -4.16 11.65
N LEU A 82 -9.70 -5.35 11.47
CA LEU A 82 -9.08 -6.39 10.65
C LEU A 82 -8.96 -5.95 9.19
N ALA A 83 -10.01 -5.34 8.63
CA ALA A 83 -9.97 -4.76 7.29
C ALA A 83 -8.88 -3.67 7.18
N GLY A 84 -8.76 -2.80 8.18
CA GLY A 84 -7.71 -1.77 8.25
C GLY A 84 -6.30 -2.37 8.27
N VAL A 85 -6.08 -3.44 9.03
CA VAL A 85 -4.80 -4.17 9.04
C VAL A 85 -4.48 -4.74 7.66
N VAL A 86 -5.43 -5.41 7.01
CA VAL A 86 -5.22 -5.99 5.67
C VAL A 86 -4.93 -4.91 4.64
N MET A 87 -5.73 -3.84 4.60
CA MET A 87 -5.52 -2.72 3.67
C MET A 87 -4.18 -2.04 3.89
N GLY A 88 -3.80 -1.76 5.15
CA GLY A 88 -2.51 -1.17 5.47
C GLY A 88 -1.34 -2.08 5.10
N ALA A 89 -1.47 -3.39 5.33
CA ALA A 89 -0.46 -4.38 4.96
C ALA A 89 -0.29 -4.46 3.44
N VAL A 90 -1.37 -4.40 2.66
CA VAL A 90 -1.32 -4.34 1.20
C VAL A 90 -0.67 -3.02 0.74
N ALA A 91 -1.07 -1.88 1.32
CA ALA A 91 -0.54 -0.57 0.97
C ALA A 91 0.98 -0.47 1.21
N PHE A 92 1.50 -1.09 2.27
CA PHE A 92 2.96 -1.17 2.47
C PHE A 92 3.63 -2.28 1.65
N GLY A 93 3.00 -3.46 1.61
CA GLY A 93 3.58 -4.67 1.04
C GLY A 93 3.79 -4.59 -0.47
N VAL A 94 2.87 -3.95 -1.21
CA VAL A 94 2.98 -3.83 -2.66
C VAL A 94 4.20 -2.98 -3.07
N PRO A 95 4.36 -1.71 -2.61
CA PRO A 95 5.56 -0.92 -2.91
C PRO A 95 6.84 -1.58 -2.41
N PHE A 96 6.79 -2.25 -1.25
CA PHE A 96 7.96 -2.97 -0.73
C PHE A 96 8.36 -4.13 -1.64
N ALA A 97 7.41 -4.94 -2.11
CA ALA A 97 7.68 -6.02 -3.05
C ALA A 97 8.25 -5.48 -4.38
N MET A 98 7.69 -4.38 -4.90
CA MET A 98 8.23 -3.71 -6.09
C MET A 98 9.68 -3.28 -5.90
N LEU A 99 10.01 -2.69 -4.74
CA LEU A 99 11.38 -2.27 -4.41
C LEU A 99 12.33 -3.47 -4.34
N GLN A 100 11.89 -4.61 -3.79
CA GLN A 100 12.73 -5.80 -3.73
C GLN A 100 12.98 -6.40 -5.12
N SER A 101 11.97 -6.41 -5.99
CA SER A 101 12.13 -6.83 -7.38
C SER A 101 13.09 -5.92 -8.14
N ALA A 102 12.99 -4.60 -7.93
CA ALA A 102 13.88 -3.62 -8.55
C ALA A 102 15.35 -3.81 -8.12
N LYS A 103 15.61 -4.16 -6.86
CA LYS A 103 16.97 -4.40 -6.34
C LYS A 103 17.60 -5.70 -6.83
N LYS A 104 16.79 -6.70 -7.21
CA LYS A 104 17.28 -7.99 -7.69
C LYS A 104 17.74 -7.96 -9.15
N SER A 105 17.22 -7.01 -9.93
CA SER A 105 17.59 -6.86 -11.33
C SER A 105 18.81 -5.94 -11.44
N PRO A 106 19.75 -6.21 -12.36
CA PRO A 106 20.76 -5.23 -12.72
C PRO A 106 20.08 -3.89 -13.07
N PRO A 107 20.69 -2.74 -12.74
CA PRO A 107 20.16 -1.46 -13.17
C PRO A 107 19.90 -1.49 -14.68
N ILE A 108 18.76 -0.97 -15.14
CA ILE A 108 18.43 -0.93 -16.58
C ILE A 108 19.52 -0.17 -17.37
N HIS A 109 20.28 0.69 -16.69
CA HIS A 109 21.42 1.44 -17.20
C HIS A 109 22.72 0.63 -17.30
N ASP A 110 22.72 -0.64 -16.89
CA ASP A 110 23.87 -1.56 -16.91
C ASP A 110 23.87 -2.47 -18.16
N ILE A 111 22.99 -2.19 -19.13
CA ILE A 111 23.17 -2.65 -20.51
C ILE A 111 24.08 -1.61 -21.15
N THR A 112 25.35 -1.96 -21.34
CA THR A 112 26.28 -1.20 -22.18
C THR A 112 25.57 -0.86 -23.48
N THR A 113 25.26 0.42 -23.66
CA THR A 113 24.80 0.96 -24.94
C THR A 113 26.06 1.15 -25.80
N ASP A 114 26.79 0.06 -26.03
CA ASP A 114 27.88 0.05 -26.98
C ASP A 114 27.23 0.23 -28.36
N THR A 115 27.32 1.46 -28.85
CA THR A 115 26.83 1.84 -30.16
C THR A 115 27.87 1.54 -31.25
N GLU A 116 29.13 1.31 -30.87
CA GLU A 116 30.21 0.90 -31.79
C GLU A 116 30.14 -0.60 -32.08
N ASN A 117 29.73 -1.42 -31.10
CA ASN A 117 29.56 -2.86 -31.25
C ASN A 117 28.30 -3.39 -30.51
N PRO A 118 27.09 -3.08 -31.02
CA PRO A 118 25.87 -3.57 -30.41
C PRO A 118 25.78 -5.11 -30.51
N PRO A 119 25.21 -5.78 -29.50
CA PRO A 119 25.01 -7.23 -29.54
C PRO A 119 24.19 -7.62 -30.77
N GLN A 120 24.68 -8.60 -31.53
CA GLN A 120 24.04 -9.05 -32.77
C GLN A 120 22.70 -9.75 -32.46
N PHE A 121 21.66 -9.44 -33.22
CA PHE A 121 20.38 -10.14 -33.14
C PHE A 121 20.56 -11.59 -33.61
N VAL A 122 20.56 -12.54 -32.69
CA VAL A 122 20.51 -13.96 -33.04
C VAL A 122 19.06 -14.34 -33.30
N ALA A 123 18.72 -14.62 -34.56
CA ALA A 123 17.41 -15.14 -34.92
C ALA A 123 17.25 -16.53 -34.29
N ILE A 124 16.26 -16.66 -33.41
CA ILE A 124 15.83 -17.96 -32.88
C ILE A 124 14.94 -18.58 -33.97
N ILE A 125 15.57 -19.23 -34.95
CA ILE A 125 14.86 -20.00 -35.98
C ILE A 125 14.29 -21.25 -35.27
N PRO A 126 13.03 -21.67 -35.56
CA PRO A 126 12.39 -22.82 -34.92
C PRO A 126 13.20 -24.13 -35.02
#